data_AF-A0A090RSI5-F1
#
_entry.id   AF-A0A090RSI5-F1
#
_cell.length_a   1.000
_cell.length_b   1.000
_cell.length_c   1.000
_cell.angle_alpha   90.00
_cell.angle_beta   90.00
_cell.angle_gamma   90.00
#
_symmetry.space_group_name_H-M   'P 1'
#
loop_
_entity.id
_entity.type
_entity.pdbx_description
1 polymer ?
#
loop_
_entity_poly.entity_id
_entity_poly.type
_entity_poly.pdbx_seq_one_letter_code
_entity_poly.pdbx_strand_id
1 'polypeptide(L)' 'MLQWNYFVIPQWHIKKYRVATWDKFERPDVLPTYDLGIDTWWVSEEKAQKLPAKRR' A
#
# COMPACT_ATOMS: atom_id res chain seq x y z
N MET A 1 13.05 2.10 -31.92
CA MET A 1 13.84 1.24 -31.01
C MET A 1 14.50 2.15 -29.98
N LEU A 2 13.94 2.28 -28.77
CA LEU A 2 14.38 3.26 -27.73
C LEU A 2 15.49 2.71 -26.81
N GLN A 3 16.06 1.56 -27.13
CA GLN A 3 16.94 0.81 -26.22
C GLN A 3 18.43 1.17 -26.32
N TRP A 4 18.85 2.00 -27.29
CA TRP A 4 20.26 2.17 -27.65
C TRP A 4 20.87 3.53 -27.29
N ASN A 5 20.08 4.45 -26.74
CA ASN A 5 20.51 5.84 -26.55
C ASN A 5 21.04 6.16 -25.15
N TYR A 6 21.29 5.16 -24.29
CA TYR A 6 21.89 5.30 -22.95
C TYR A 6 21.41 6.50 -22.11
N PHE A 7 20.14 6.88 -22.23
CA PHE A 7 19.63 8.09 -21.57
C PHE A 7 19.51 7.95 -20.04
N VAL A 8 19.50 6.71 -19.52
CA VAL A 8 19.31 6.41 -18.10
C VAL A 8 20.16 5.20 -17.71
N ILE A 9 20.82 5.27 -16.55
CA ILE A 9 21.51 4.13 -15.91
C ILE A 9 20.54 3.48 -14.91
N PRO A 10 20.07 2.24 -15.13
CA PRO A 10 19.18 1.57 -14.19
C PRO A 10 19.91 1.24 -12.88
N GLN A 11 19.21 1.45 -11.77
CA GLN A 11 19.67 1.12 -10.42
C GLN A 11 18.90 -0.11 -9.90
N TRP A 12 18.55 -0.12 -8.62
CA TRP A 12 17.86 -1.22 -7.94
C TRP A 12 16.38 -0.90 -7.74
N HIS A 13 15.54 -1.94 -7.69
CA HIS A 13 14.14 -1.81 -7.33
C HIS A 13 13.74 -2.90 -6.34
N ILE A 14 12.77 -2.59 -5.47
CA ILE A 14 12.18 -3.55 -4.53
C ILE A 14 10.81 -3.96 -5.08
N LYS A 15 10.59 -5.26 -5.24
CA LYS A 15 9.33 -5.83 -5.77
C LYS A 15 8.23 -6.01 -4.70
N LYS A 16 8.35 -5.33 -3.56
CA LYS A 16 7.46 -5.50 -2.41
C LYS A 16 7.11 -4.15 -1.80
N TYR A 17 5.87 -4.00 -1.40
CA TYR A 17 5.41 -2.86 -0.62
C TYR A 17 5.62 -3.11 0.88
N ARG A 18 6.09 -2.10 1.60
CA ARG A 18 6.18 -2.10 3.06
C ARG A 18 5.22 -1.06 3.59
N VAL A 19 4.21 -1.51 4.34
CA VAL A 19 3.13 -0.64 4.80
C VAL A 19 2.88 -0.89 6.29
N ALA A 20 2.81 0.18 7.06
CA ALA A 20 2.41 0.15 8.46
C ALA A 20 1.23 1.09 8.64
N THR A 21 0.08 0.55 9.05
CA THR A 21 -1.13 1.33 9.35
C THR A 21 -1.66 0.98 10.72
N TRP A 22 -2.45 1.89 11.28
CA TRP A 22 -3.26 1.59 12.45
C TRP A 22 -4.25 0.47 12.14
N ASP A 23 -4.55 -0.36 13.14
CA ASP A 23 -5.58 -1.40 13.06
C ASP A 23 -6.97 -0.78 13.13
N LYS A 24 -7.30 -0.01 12.09
CA LYS A 24 -8.64 0.51 11.80
C LYS A 24 -9.03 0.40 10.34
N PHE A 25 -8.06 0.11 9.46
CA PHE A 25 -8.30 -0.05 8.04
C PHE A 25 -8.51 -1.51 7.71
N GLU A 26 -9.63 -1.80 7.08
CA GLU A 26 -9.92 -3.08 6.46
C GLU A 26 -9.70 -3.00 4.96
N ARG A 27 -9.50 -4.18 4.36
CA ARG A 27 -9.08 -4.35 2.98
C ARG A 27 -9.76 -5.59 2.42
N PRO A 28 -9.96 -5.67 1.10
CA PRO A 28 -10.43 -6.89 0.47
C PRO A 28 -9.48 -8.07 0.71
N ASP A 29 -10.02 -9.28 0.85
CA ASP A 29 -9.22 -10.52 0.92
C ASP A 29 -8.41 -10.76 -0.36
N VAL A 30 -8.91 -10.26 -1.50
CA VAL A 30 -8.27 -10.33 -2.81
C VAL A 30 -7.71 -8.95 -3.19
N LEU A 31 -6.38 -8.86 -3.20
CA LEU A 31 -5.65 -7.64 -3.57
C LEU A 31 -5.49 -7.52 -5.10
N PRO A 32 -5.33 -6.29 -5.65
CA PRO A 32 -5.01 -6.09 -7.05
C PRO A 32 -3.67 -6.75 -7.42
N THR A 33 -3.58 -7.34 -8.62
CA THR A 33 -2.38 -8.08 -9.06
C THR A 33 -1.14 -7.20 -9.21
N TYR A 34 -1.31 -5.92 -9.53
CA TYR A 34 -0.23 -5.01 -9.88
C TYR A 34 -0.07 -3.82 -8.94
N ASP A 35 -0.92 -3.71 -7.92
CA ASP A 35 -0.92 -2.57 -7.02
C ASP A 35 -1.29 -2.96 -5.60
N LEU A 36 -0.89 -2.11 -4.65
CA LEU A 36 -1.26 -2.23 -3.24
C LEU A 36 -2.74 -1.93 -3.00
N GLY A 37 -3.39 -1.15 -3.88
CA GLY A 37 -4.83 -0.90 -3.84
C GLY A 37 -5.27 -0.14 -2.59
N ILE A 38 -4.54 0.89 -2.16
CA ILE A 38 -4.83 1.68 -0.94
C ILE A 38 -6.22 2.34 -1.01
N ASP A 39 -6.64 2.71 -2.21
CA ASP A 39 -7.96 3.24 -2.56
C ASP A 39 -9.11 2.25 -2.29
N THR A 40 -8.81 0.95 -2.21
CA THR A 40 -9.80 -0.08 -1.88
C THR A 40 -9.98 -0.29 -0.37
N TRP A 41 -9.23 0.42 0.48
CA TRP A 41 -9.27 0.22 1.92
C TRP A 41 -10.33 1.13 2.56
N TRP A 42 -11.02 0.64 3.58
CA TRP A 42 -12.04 1.40 4.31
C TRP A 42 -11.78 1.37 5.81
N VAL A 43 -12.40 2.31 6.54
CA VAL A 43 -12.32 2.34 8.01
C VAL A 43 -13.38 1.40 8.57
N SER A 44 -12.94 0.46 9.40
CA SER A 44 -13.81 -0.40 10.20
C SER A 44 -14.10 0.27 11.53
N GLU A 45 -15.37 0.56 11.80
CA GLU A 45 -15.80 1.25 13.01
C GLU A 45 -15.46 0.44 14.27
N GLU A 46 -15.60 -0.89 14.22
CA GLU A 46 -15.28 -1.78 15.34
C GLU A 46 -13.80 -1.72 15.71
N LYS A 47 -12.92 -1.73 14.70
CA LYS A 47 -11.47 -1.67 14.89
C LYS A 47 -11.02 -0.27 15.30
N ALA A 48 -11.63 0.77 14.72
CA ALA A 48 -11.40 2.15 15.11
C ALA A 48 -11.73 2.39 16.60
N GLN A 49 -12.79 1.80 17.13
CA GLN A 49 -13.15 1.94 18.55
C GLN A 49 -12.13 1.29 19.51
N LYS A 50 -11.41 0.25 19.07
CA LYS A 50 -10.37 -0.41 19.87
C LYS A 50 -9.09 0.42 19.99
N LEU A 51 -8.94 1.46 19.16
CA LEU A 51 -7.79 2.36 19.25
C LEU A 51 -7.91 3.27 20.49
N PRO A 52 -6.77 3.65 21.09
CA PRO A 52 -6.76 4.59 22.21
C PRO A 52 -7.33 5.95 21.77
N ALA A 53 -7.98 6.68 22.67
CA ALA A 53 -8.70 7.93 22.35
C ALA A 53 -7.85 8.98 21.59
N LYS A 54 -6.53 8.98 21.77
CA LYS A 54 -5.59 9.85 21.06
C LYS A 54 -5.41 9.49 19.56
N ARG A 55 -5.85 8.31 19.13
CA ARG A 55 -5.54 7.71 17.82
C ARG A 55 -6.76 7.06 17.12
N ARG A 56 -7.97 7.18 17.69
CA ARG A 56 -9.22 6.79 17.02
C ARG A 56 -9.36 7.60 15.72
#